data_AF-A0A3S4U6H2-F1
#
_entry.id   AF-A0A3S4U6H2-F1
#
_cell.length_a   1.000
_cell.length_b   1.000
_cell.length_c   1.000
_cell.angle_alpha   90.00
_cell.angle_beta   90.00
_cell.angle_gamma   90.00
#
_symmetry.space_group_name_H-M   'P 1'
#
loop_
_entity.id
_entity.type
_entity.pdbx_description
1 polymer ?
#
loop_
_entity_poly.entity_id
_entity_poly.type
_entity_poly.pdbx_seq_one_letter_code
_entity_poly.pdbx_strand_id
1 'polypeptide(L)' 'MIDGLPPTPIAMVSESALQAVAHPEKNDFYYFVADGSGGHKFTRNLNEHNKAVQDYLRWYRSQKNGK' A
#
# COMPACT_ATOMS: atom_id res chain seq x y z
N MET A 1 5.44 18.94 7.88
CA MET A 1 4.58 17.94 7.24
C MET A 1 3.47 18.70 6.54
N ILE A 2 3.13 18.36 5.30
CA ILE A 2 1.96 18.95 4.63
C ILE A 2 0.85 17.91 4.78
N ASP A 3 -0.28 18.33 5.34
CA ASP A 3 -1.45 17.47 5.48
C ASP A 3 -2.30 17.58 4.22
N GLY A 4 -2.72 16.42 3.68
CA GLY A 4 -3.55 16.35 2.48
C GLY A 4 -2.78 16.16 1.17
N LEU A 5 -3.41 16.53 0.06
CA LEU A 5 -2.88 16.32 -1.29
C LEU A 5 -1.88 17.41 -1.70
N PRO A 6 -0.90 17.11 -2.57
CA PRO A 6 -0.09 18.14 -3.22
C PRO A 6 -0.97 19.10 -4.06
N PRO A 7 -0.49 20.32 -4.37
CA PRO A 7 -1.29 21.32 -5.08
C PRO A 7 -1.63 20.93 -6.54
N THR A 8 -0.88 20.00 -7.14
CA THR A 8 -1.11 19.46 -8.49
C THR A 8 -0.83 17.96 -8.54
N PRO A 9 -1.37 17.24 -9.55
CA PRO A 9 -0.99 15.84 -9.79
C PRO A 9 0.52 15.68 -10.02
N ILE A 10 1.08 14.54 -9.58
CA ILE A 10 2.51 14.22 -9.73
C ILE A 10 2.83 13.45 -11.03
N ALA A 11 1.80 12.96 -11.72
CA ALA A 11 1.92 12.15 -12.93
C ALA A 11 0.65 12.26 -13.79
N MET A 12 0.74 11.78 -15.03
CA MET A 12 -0.42 11.56 -15.89
C MET A 12 -1.26 10.41 -15.33
N VAL A 13 -2.56 10.64 -15.18
CA VAL A 13 -3.50 9.68 -14.58
C VAL A 13 -4.11 8.78 -15.65
N SER A 14 -4.25 7.49 -15.36
CA SER A 14 -5.03 6.57 -16.19
C SER A 14 -6.53 6.74 -15.92
N GLU A 15 -7.36 6.26 -16.84
CA GLU A 15 -8.80 6.18 -16.65
C GLU A 15 -9.18 5.33 -15.43
N SER A 16 -8.50 4.19 -15.23
CA SER A 16 -8.73 3.33 -14.05
C SER A 16 -8.43 4.03 -12.73
N ALA A 17 -7.40 4.88 -12.68
CA ALA A 17 -7.07 5.66 -11.49
C ALA A 17 -8.16 6.72 -11.22
N LEU A 18 -8.67 7.38 -12.26
CA LEU A 18 -9.79 8.32 -12.12
C LEU A 18 -11.05 7.64 -11.59
N GLN A 19 -11.37 6.45 -12.10
CA GLN A 19 -12.51 5.66 -11.61
C GLN A 19 -12.35 5.24 -10.16
N ALA A 20 -11.17 4.80 -9.75
CA ALA A 20 -10.89 4.41 -8.36
C ALA A 20 -11.04 5.59 -7.38
N VAL A 21 -10.65 6.80 -7.80
CA VAL A 21 -10.82 8.02 -6.99
C VAL A 21 -12.28 8.46 -6.94
N ALA A 22 -13.00 8.42 -8.07
CA ALA A 22 -14.41 8.83 -8.13
C ALA A 22 -15.36 7.83 -7.45
N HIS A 23 -15.02 6.53 -7.48
CA HIS A 23 -15.83 5.43 -6.98
C HIS A 23 -14.99 4.49 -6.11
N PRO A 24 -14.51 4.94 -4.94
CA PRO A 24 -13.67 4.11 -4.08
C PRO A 24 -14.48 2.95 -3.47
N GLU A 25 -13.83 1.80 -3.29
CA GLU A 25 -14.39 0.72 -2.49
C GLU A 25 -14.52 1.17 -1.03
N LYS A 26 -15.68 0.89 -0.42
CA LYS A 26 -15.90 1.20 1.00
C LYS A 26 -15.15 0.22 1.88
N ASN A 27 -14.15 0.70 2.61
CA ASN A 27 -13.39 -0.07 3.57
C ASN A 27 -12.84 0.83 4.68
N ASP A 28 -12.34 0.20 5.75
CA ASP A 28 -11.73 0.86 6.91
C ASP A 28 -10.20 0.68 6.94
N PHE A 29 -9.56 0.57 5.78
CA PHE A 29 -8.12 0.38 5.71
C PHE A 29 -7.39 1.72 5.71
N TYR A 30 -6.37 1.83 6.57
CA TYR A 30 -5.54 3.03 6.69
C TYR A 30 -4.08 2.78 6.29
N TYR A 31 -3.66 1.51 6.26
CA TYR A 31 -2.30 1.14 5.93
C TYR A 31 -2.27 -0.03 4.96
N PHE A 32 -1.25 -0.06 4.11
CA PHE A 32 -0.97 -1.17 3.20
C PHE A 32 0.53 -1.45 3.15
N VAL A 33 0.90 -2.72 2.93
CA VAL A 33 2.29 -3.14 2.70
C VAL A 33 2.33 -4.21 1.62
N ALA A 34 3.41 -4.28 0.84
CA ALA A 34 3.61 -5.37 -0.12
C ALA A 34 3.55 -6.74 0.61
N ASP A 35 2.99 -7.75 -0.05
CA ASP A 35 2.80 -9.09 0.54
C ASP A 35 3.78 -10.15 -0.01
N GLY A 36 4.60 -9.79 -1.01
CA GLY A 36 5.55 -10.68 -1.67
C GLY A 36 5.00 -11.47 -2.88
N SER A 37 3.70 -11.38 -3.16
CA SER A 37 3.06 -11.97 -4.36
C SER A 37 3.07 -11.03 -5.57
N GLY A 38 3.47 -9.77 -5.39
CA GLY A 38 3.22 -8.67 -6.31
C GLY A 38 1.99 -7.84 -5.93
N GLY A 39 1.27 -8.23 -4.88
CA GLY A 39 0.11 -7.52 -4.32
C GLY A 39 0.41 -6.77 -3.02
N HIS A 40 -0.66 -6.44 -2.30
CA HIS A 40 -0.64 -5.68 -1.07
C HIS A 40 -1.57 -6.28 0.00
N LYS A 41 -1.13 -6.23 1.25
CA LYS A 41 -1.95 -6.52 2.43
C LYS A 41 -2.42 -5.21 3.05
N PHE A 42 -3.74 -5.04 3.13
CA PHE A 42 -4.40 -3.88 3.73
C PHE A 42 -4.75 -4.15 5.21
N THR A 43 -4.61 -3.13 6.07
CA THR A 43 -4.80 -3.24 7.53
C THR A 43 -5.47 -2.01 8.12
N ARG A 44 -6.19 -2.19 9.22
CA ARG A 44 -7.05 -1.15 9.83
C ARG A 44 -6.38 -0.35 10.93
N ASN A 45 -5.26 -0.83 11.46
CA ASN A 45 -4.54 -0.14 12.51
C ASN A 45 -3.03 -0.39 12.42
N LEU A 46 -2.27 0.44 13.14
CA LEU A 46 -0.82 0.42 13.10
C LEU A 46 -0.21 -0.90 13.62
N ASN A 47 -0.84 -1.55 14.59
CA ASN A 47 -0.34 -2.82 15.13
C ASN A 47 -0.42 -3.94 14.09
N GLU A 48 -1.55 -4.06 13.40
CA GLU A 48 -1.74 -4.98 12.28
C GLU A 48 -0.76 -4.68 11.14
N HIS A 49 -0.60 -3.40 10.79
CA HIS A 49 0.34 -2.97 9.77
C HIS A 49 1.77 -3.38 10.11
N ASN A 50 2.22 -3.12 11.34
CA ASN A 50 3.56 -3.46 11.79
C ASN A 50 3.81 -4.98 11.72
N LYS A 51 2.81 -5.80 12.07
CA LYS A 51 2.91 -7.25 11.89
C LYS A 51 3.05 -7.63 10.42
N ALA A 52 2.22 -7.06 9.54
CA ALA A 52 2.30 -7.31 8.11
C ALA A 52 3.65 -6.87 7.51
N VAL A 53 4.22 -5.76 7.97
CA VAL A 53 5.57 -5.31 7.59
C VAL A 53 6.63 -6.33 8.00
N GLN A 54 6.56 -6.86 9.22
CA GLN A 54 7.50 -7.89 9.66
C GLN A 54 7.37 -9.18 8.83
N ASP A 55 6.15 -9.57 8.45
CA ASP A 55 5.91 -10.70 7.56
C ASP A 55 6.58 -10.47 6.20
N TYR A 56 6.35 -9.31 5.58
CA TYR A 56 6.97 -8.92 4.31
C TYR A 56 8.50 -8.88 4.38
N LEU A 57 9.07 -8.29 5.43
CA LEU A 57 10.53 -8.18 5.58
C LEU A 57 11.18 -9.55 5.77
N ARG A 58 10.53 -10.49 6.46
CA ARG A 58 11.03 -11.88 6.56
C ARG A 58 11.06 -12.55 5.20
N TRP A 59 9.99 -12.43 4.41
CA TRP A 59 9.94 -12.93 3.03
C TRP A 59 11.00 -12.27 2.14
N TYR A 60 11.14 -10.94 2.20
CA TYR A 60 12.12 -10.21 1.39
C TYR A 60 13.56 -10.66 1.68
N ARG A 61 13.88 -10.90 2.96
CA ARG A 61 15.20 -11.40 3.38
C ARG A 61 15.46 -12.84 2.94
N SER A 62 14.45 -13.73 2.96
CA SER A 62 14.64 -15.11 2.49
C SER A 62 14.91 -15.15 0.97
N GLN A 63 14.28 -14.26 0.20
CA GLN A 63 14.55 -14.12 -1.24
C GLN A 63 15.98 -13.62 -1.52
N LYS A 64 16.48 -12.67 -0.72
CA LYS A 64 17.84 -12.13 -0.88
C LYS A 64 18.92 -13.16 -0.54
N ASN A 65 18.69 -14.01 0.46
CA ASN A 65 19.65 -15.04 0.87
C ASN A 65 19.65 -16.26 -0.05
N GLY A 66 18.66 -16.40 -0.93
CA GLY A 66 18.61 -17.43 -1.97
C GLY A 66 19.27 -17.03 -3.30
N LYS A 67 19.92 -15.86 -3.36
CA LYS A 67 20.68 -15.36 -4.51
C LYS A 67 22.18 -15.31 -4.21
#